data_AF-W4QTY5-F1
#
_entry.id   AF-W4QTY5-F1
#
_cell.length_a   1.000
_cell.length_b   1.000
_cell.length_c   1.000
_cell.angle_alpha   90.00
_cell.angle_beta   90.00
_cell.angle_gamma   90.00
#
_symmetry.space_group_name_H-M   'P 1'
#
loop_
_entity.id
_entity.type
_entity.pdbx_description
1 polymer ?
#
loop_
_entity_poly.entity_id
_entity_poly.type
_entity_poly.pdbx_seq_one_letter_code
_entity_poly.pdbx_strand_id
1 'polypeptide(L)'
;MDYSLMLDYHKERGADATISVIEVPWDEASRFGIMNATDSGHITDFEEKPTNPSSNLASMGIYIFNWSVLKKYLNEDAELQSSHDFGKDIIPTMLQDQRKLFAYPFSGYWKDVGTVQSYWEANMDLLATKPSLNLHEYNWRIYSVNACQSPQFISPHAIITDSLINEGCLIYGTITQSILFHQVGVGCHSEIEQSVIMPHVKIGHHVKLKKVIVAEGVTIPDYTEISSPTDEILVIDKGTKIENHATTNSR
;
A
#
# COMPACT_ATOMS: atom_id res chain seq x y z
N MET A 1 -12.95 3.61 2.53
CA MET A 1 -13.64 3.82 3.82
C MET A 1 -14.29 5.19 3.80
N ASP A 2 -15.59 5.28 4.10
CA ASP A 2 -16.29 6.55 4.27
C ASP A 2 -16.21 6.98 5.74
N TYR A 3 -15.46 8.05 6.02
CA TYR A 3 -15.26 8.55 7.38
C TYR A 3 -16.53 9.16 8.00
N SER A 4 -17.53 9.53 7.19
CA SER A 4 -18.80 10.04 7.72
C SER A 4 -19.51 8.98 8.56
N LEU A 5 -19.51 7.72 8.09
CA LEU A 5 -20.09 6.58 8.81
C LEU A 5 -19.35 6.30 10.13
N MET A 6 -18.02 6.40 10.13
CA MET A 6 -17.21 6.25 11.34
C MET A 6 -17.47 7.39 12.33
N LEU A 7 -17.65 8.62 11.83
CA LEU A 7 -17.97 9.78 12.66
C LEU A 7 -19.37 9.68 13.27
N ASP A 8 -20.36 9.21 12.51
CA ASP A 8 -21.72 9.01 13.01
C ASP A 8 -21.73 7.93 14.10
N TYR A 9 -21.02 6.82 13.87
CA TYR A 9 -20.80 5.79 14.89
C TYR A 9 -20.13 6.35 16.17
N HIS A 10 -19.11 7.20 16.02
CA HIS A 10 -18.44 7.86 17.14
C HIS A 10 -19.42 8.71 17.98
N LYS A 11 -20.28 9.49 17.31
CA LYS A 11 -21.30 10.33 17.97
C LYS A 11 -22.39 9.51 18.63
N GLU A 12 -22.93 8.49 17.95
CA GLU A 12 -24.01 7.63 18.46
C GLU A 12 -23.61 6.92 19.76
N ARG A 13 -22.33 6.52 19.88
CA ARG A 13 -21.81 5.87 21.09
C ARG A 13 -21.41 6.85 22.20
N GLY A 14 -21.39 8.16 21.92
CA GLY A 14 -20.80 9.15 22.83
C GLY A 14 -19.37 8.78 23.20
N ALA A 15 -18.60 8.30 22.22
CA ALA A 15 -17.24 7.82 22.41
C ALA A 15 -16.28 8.99 22.68
N ASP A 16 -15.24 8.75 23.49
CA ASP A 16 -14.11 9.66 23.65
C ASP A 16 -13.12 9.50 22.50
N ALA A 17 -12.93 8.25 22.05
CA ALA A 17 -12.22 7.90 20.83
C ALA A 17 -12.88 6.73 20.11
N THR A 18 -12.81 6.73 18.79
CA THR A 18 -13.22 5.61 17.94
C THR A 18 -12.06 5.24 17.04
N ILE A 19 -11.76 3.95 16.96
CA ILE A 19 -10.63 3.42 16.21
C ILE A 19 -11.13 2.46 15.16
N SER A 20 -10.72 2.65 13.91
CA SER A 20 -11.07 1.75 12.82
C SER A 20 -10.28 0.46 12.91
N VAL A 21 -10.96 -0.67 12.81
CA VAL A 21 -10.34 -1.98 12.90
C VAL A 21 -10.76 -2.88 11.74
N ILE A 22 -9.89 -3.83 11.40
CA ILE A 22 -10.15 -4.85 10.40
C ILE A 22 -9.62 -6.19 10.90
N GLU A 23 -10.30 -7.28 10.58
CA GLU A 23 -9.79 -8.62 10.83
C GLU A 23 -8.69 -8.95 9.82
N VAL A 24 -7.53 -9.35 10.32
CA VAL A 24 -6.39 -9.78 9.50
C VAL A 24 -6.07 -11.26 9.72
N PRO A 25 -5.33 -11.91 8.80
CA PRO A 25 -4.77 -13.23 9.05
C PRO A 25 -3.89 -13.25 10.30
N TRP A 26 -3.95 -14.34 11.07
CA TRP A 26 -3.23 -14.46 12.35
C TRP A 26 -1.70 -14.37 12.20
N ASP A 27 -1.16 -14.81 11.08
CA ASP A 27 0.25 -14.73 10.72
C ASP A 27 0.73 -13.30 10.41
N GLU A 28 -0.20 -12.38 10.10
CA GLU A 28 0.10 -10.96 9.89
C GLU A 28 -0.20 -10.09 11.12
N ALA A 29 -1.04 -10.57 12.05
CA ALA A 29 -1.55 -9.81 13.19
C ALA A 29 -0.45 -9.16 14.05
N SER A 30 0.68 -9.83 14.24
CA SER A 30 1.83 -9.32 15.02
C SER A 30 2.48 -8.04 14.44
N ARG A 31 2.17 -7.67 13.20
CA ARG A 31 2.68 -6.46 12.54
C ARG A 31 1.87 -5.21 12.89
N PHE A 32 0.70 -5.37 13.51
CA PHE A 32 -0.27 -4.30 13.74
C PHE A 32 -0.52 -4.07 15.23
N GLY A 33 -1.16 -2.93 15.55
CA GLY A 33 -1.76 -2.73 16.87
C GLY A 33 -3.04 -3.56 16.98
N ILE A 34 -3.08 -4.50 17.91
CA ILE A 34 -4.19 -5.45 18.08
C ILE A 34 -5.13 -4.97 19.17
N MET A 35 -6.43 -5.07 18.92
CA MET A 35 -7.47 -4.68 19.85
C MET A 35 -8.27 -5.87 20.35
N ASN A 36 -8.64 -5.79 21.62
CA ASN A 36 -9.75 -6.57 22.15
C ASN A 36 -10.94 -5.63 22.34
N ALA A 37 -12.09 -6.04 21.84
CA ALA A 37 -13.34 -5.33 21.99
C ALA A 37 -14.46 -6.29 22.40
N THR A 38 -15.39 -5.80 23.20
CA THR A 38 -16.64 -6.51 23.52
C THR A 38 -17.52 -6.64 22.29
N ASP A 39 -18.59 -7.45 22.35
CA ASP A 39 -19.62 -7.54 21.30
C ASP A 39 -20.27 -6.19 20.96
N SER A 40 -20.31 -5.27 21.95
CA SER A 40 -20.79 -3.92 21.73
C SER A 40 -19.79 -3.04 20.96
N GLY A 41 -18.56 -3.49 20.73
CA GLY A 41 -17.47 -2.72 20.14
C GLY A 41 -16.71 -1.85 21.13
N HIS A 42 -17.00 -1.89 22.44
CA HIS A 42 -16.19 -1.19 23.44
C HIS A 42 -14.81 -1.84 23.56
N ILE A 43 -13.75 -1.04 23.41
CA ILE A 43 -12.36 -1.51 23.46
C ILE A 43 -11.97 -1.74 24.91
N THR A 44 -11.50 -2.94 25.21
CA THR A 44 -11.08 -3.35 26.56
C THR A 44 -9.57 -3.39 26.70
N ASP A 45 -8.85 -3.64 25.61
CA ASP A 45 -7.40 -3.76 25.62
C ASP A 45 -6.79 -3.40 24.26
N PHE A 46 -5.53 -2.96 24.28
CA PHE A 46 -4.76 -2.62 23.09
C PHE A 46 -3.31 -3.09 23.24
N GLU A 47 -2.86 -3.91 22.30
CA GLU A 47 -1.52 -4.46 22.23
C GLU A 47 -0.80 -3.90 21.00
N GLU A 48 0.24 -3.09 21.17
CA GLU A 48 1.03 -2.61 20.03
C GLU A 48 2.01 -3.69 19.54
N LYS A 49 1.79 -4.23 18.35
CA LYS A 49 2.67 -5.21 17.67
C LYS A 49 3.08 -6.39 18.56
N PRO A 50 2.12 -7.14 19.11
CA PRO A 50 2.41 -8.24 20.01
C PRO A 50 3.07 -9.41 19.26
N THR A 51 4.07 -10.04 19.87
CA THR A 51 4.66 -11.27 19.31
C THR A 51 3.65 -12.42 19.25
N ASN A 52 2.75 -12.49 20.25
CA ASN A 52 1.67 -13.47 20.33
C ASN A 52 0.34 -12.71 20.46
N PRO A 53 -0.31 -12.34 19.35
CA PRO A 53 -1.54 -11.56 19.38
C PRO A 53 -2.66 -12.32 20.09
N SER A 54 -3.39 -11.65 20.99
CA SER A 54 -4.56 -12.22 21.67
C SER A 54 -5.83 -12.18 20.81
N SER A 55 -5.84 -11.37 19.76
CA SER A 55 -6.92 -11.12 18.81
C SER A 55 -6.34 -10.88 17.42
N ASN A 56 -7.15 -11.01 16.37
CA ASN A 56 -6.75 -10.65 15.00
C ASN A 56 -7.45 -9.35 14.52
N LEU A 57 -8.05 -8.60 15.44
CA LEU A 57 -8.68 -7.32 15.19
C LEU A 57 -7.59 -6.22 15.17
N ALA A 58 -7.07 -5.94 13.98
CA ALA A 58 -5.98 -5.00 13.77
C ALA A 58 -6.49 -3.56 13.62
N SER A 59 -5.82 -2.63 14.30
CA SER A 59 -5.95 -1.19 14.09
C SER A 59 -5.47 -0.82 12.69
N MET A 60 -6.31 -0.11 11.94
CA MET A 60 -5.93 0.43 10.63
C MET A 60 -5.17 1.76 10.73
N GLY A 61 -4.94 2.28 11.95
CA GLY A 61 -4.26 3.56 12.17
C GLY A 61 -5.13 4.81 11.92
N ILE A 62 -6.46 4.67 11.89
CA ILE A 62 -7.39 5.79 11.70
C ILE A 62 -8.23 5.95 12.96
N TYR A 63 -8.23 7.17 13.50
CA TYR A 63 -8.81 7.49 14.80
C TYR A 63 -9.72 8.71 14.69
N ILE A 64 -10.86 8.69 15.38
CA ILE A 64 -11.72 9.86 15.62
C ILE A 64 -11.73 10.14 17.10
N PHE A 65 -11.53 11.40 17.49
CA PHE A 65 -11.52 11.84 18.88
C PHE A 65 -12.43 13.04 19.10
N ASN A 66 -12.94 13.17 20.33
CA ASN A 66 -13.40 14.47 20.81
C ASN A 66 -12.20 15.40 21.01
N TRP A 67 -12.20 16.56 20.35
CA TRP A 67 -11.06 17.48 20.36
C TRP A 67 -10.60 17.87 21.78
N SER A 68 -11.54 18.18 22.69
CA SER A 68 -11.21 18.54 24.07
C SER A 68 -10.52 17.42 24.83
N VAL A 69 -10.87 16.16 24.53
CA VAL A 69 -10.27 14.97 25.14
C VAL A 69 -8.87 14.76 24.57
N LEU A 70 -8.74 14.72 23.23
CA LEU A 70 -7.45 14.53 22.57
C LEU A 70 -6.42 15.59 23.00
N LYS A 71 -6.82 16.87 23.02
CA LYS A 71 -5.94 17.97 23.43
C LYS A 71 -5.39 17.78 24.85
N LYS A 72 -6.21 17.28 25.78
CA LYS A 72 -5.78 17.01 27.14
C LYS A 72 -4.65 15.98 27.15
N TYR A 73 -4.89 14.81 26.54
CA TYR A 73 -3.91 13.72 26.52
C TYR A 73 -2.62 14.08 25.78
N LEU A 74 -2.70 14.83 24.67
CA LEU A 74 -1.49 15.29 23.96
C LEU A 74 -0.64 16.25 24.79
N ASN A 75 -1.27 17.18 25.52
CA ASN A 75 -0.53 18.11 26.39
C ASN A 75 0.09 17.41 27.59
N GLU A 76 -0.60 16.42 28.17
CA GLU A 76 -0.07 15.62 29.27
C GLU A 76 1.09 14.74 28.81
N ASP A 77 0.96 14.08 27.67
CA ASP A 77 2.02 13.25 27.07
C ASP A 77 3.28 14.05 26.71
N ALA A 78 3.12 15.29 26.23
CA ALA A 78 4.24 16.17 25.88
C ALA A 78 5.15 16.52 27.07
N GLU A 79 4.64 16.45 28.30
CA GLU A 79 5.40 16.73 29.53
C GLU A 79 6.02 15.44 30.15
N LEU A 80 5.63 14.26 29.64
CA LEU A 80 6.12 12.97 30.12
C LEU A 80 7.32 12.49 29.28
N GLN A 81 8.11 11.59 29.87
CA GLN A 81 9.09 10.82 29.10
C GLN A 81 8.40 9.59 28.49
N SER A 82 7.69 9.80 27.39
CA SER A 82 6.99 8.75 26.63
C SER A 82 7.63 8.54 25.25
N SER A 83 7.08 7.64 24.45
CA SER A 83 7.50 7.48 23.05
C SER A 83 6.78 8.45 22.09
N HIS A 84 5.88 9.29 22.61
CA HIS A 84 5.03 10.21 21.88
C HIS A 84 4.26 9.55 20.73
N ASP A 85 3.79 8.33 20.95
CA ASP A 85 3.07 7.52 19.96
C ASP A 85 1.62 7.26 20.40
N PHE A 86 0.70 7.29 19.44
CA PHE A 86 -0.71 7.06 19.72
C PHE A 86 -0.99 5.64 20.25
N GLY A 87 -0.39 4.62 19.64
CA GLY A 87 -0.60 3.23 20.02
C GLY A 87 0.11 2.86 21.33
N LYS A 88 1.33 3.37 21.54
CA LYS A 88 2.11 3.00 22.74
C LYS A 88 1.77 3.81 23.98
N ASP A 89 1.39 5.06 23.82
CA ASP A 89 1.24 6.00 24.93
C ASP A 89 -0.22 6.45 25.07
N ILE A 90 -0.75 7.17 24.07
CA ILE A 90 -2.05 7.86 24.20
C ILE A 90 -3.22 6.88 24.40
N ILE A 91 -3.38 5.88 23.53
CA ILE A 91 -4.51 4.93 23.60
C ILE A 91 -4.46 4.09 24.89
N PRO A 92 -3.30 3.51 25.28
CA PRO A 92 -3.17 2.82 26.57
C PRO A 92 -3.50 3.71 27.77
N THR A 93 -3.03 4.96 27.81
CA THR A 93 -3.37 5.89 28.91
C THR A 93 -4.86 6.20 28.94
N MET A 94 -5.51 6.39 27.79
CA MET A 94 -6.97 6.60 27.75
C MET A 94 -7.75 5.36 28.25
N LEU A 95 -7.28 4.15 27.96
CA LEU A 95 -7.86 2.91 28.49
C LEU A 95 -7.69 2.79 30.01
N GLN A 96 -6.50 3.13 30.53
CA GLN A 96 -6.23 3.16 31.97
C GLN A 96 -7.12 4.17 32.71
N ASP A 97 -7.39 5.32 32.09
CA ASP A 97 -8.30 6.35 32.57
C ASP A 97 -9.79 5.99 32.40
N GLN A 98 -10.10 4.78 31.91
CA GLN A 98 -11.46 4.27 31.70
C GLN A 98 -12.29 5.16 30.74
N ARG A 99 -11.63 5.73 29.73
CA ARG A 99 -12.31 6.49 28.66
C ARG A 99 -13.14 5.58 27.77
N LYS A 100 -14.14 6.17 27.11
CA LYS A 100 -15.05 5.44 26.22
C LYS A 100 -14.43 5.25 24.85
N LEU A 101 -13.64 4.19 24.69
CA LEU A 101 -13.04 3.81 23.41
C LEU A 101 -13.91 2.78 22.69
N PHE A 102 -14.10 2.95 21.39
CA PHE A 102 -14.89 2.03 20.57
C PHE A 102 -14.17 1.62 19.29
N ALA A 103 -14.20 0.33 18.99
CA ALA A 103 -13.76 -0.24 17.74
C ALA A 103 -14.87 -0.05 16.69
N TYR A 104 -14.51 0.52 15.54
CA TYR A 104 -15.35 0.63 14.36
C TYR A 104 -14.91 -0.44 13.35
N PRO A 105 -15.69 -1.53 13.16
CA PRO A 105 -15.34 -2.58 12.22
C PRO A 105 -15.47 -2.07 10.79
N PHE A 106 -14.36 -2.04 10.06
CA PHE A 106 -14.33 -1.73 8.64
C PHE A 106 -14.44 -3.01 7.82
N SER A 107 -15.31 -2.98 6.81
CA SER A 107 -15.39 -4.03 5.79
C SER A 107 -15.17 -3.39 4.43
N GLY A 108 -14.14 -3.85 3.73
CA GLY A 108 -13.76 -3.33 2.42
C GLY A 108 -12.28 -3.59 2.12
N TYR A 109 -11.82 -3.10 0.97
CA TYR A 109 -10.41 -3.22 0.61
C TYR A 109 -9.54 -2.34 1.53
N TRP A 110 -8.59 -2.98 2.20
CA TRP A 110 -7.51 -2.36 2.93
C TRP A 110 -6.27 -3.24 2.77
N LYS A 111 -5.12 -2.63 2.56
CA LYS A 111 -3.85 -3.32 2.37
C LYS A 111 -2.74 -2.47 2.99
N ASP A 112 -1.94 -3.05 3.87
CA ASP A 112 -0.70 -2.45 4.35
C ASP A 112 0.37 -2.59 3.26
N VAL A 113 0.82 -1.48 2.68
CA VAL A 113 1.85 -1.43 1.63
C VAL A 113 3.24 -1.12 2.17
N GLY A 114 3.52 -1.50 3.43
CA GLY A 114 4.78 -1.27 4.10
C GLY A 114 5.95 -2.17 3.66
N THR A 115 5.71 -3.20 2.85
CA THR A 115 6.76 -4.13 2.35
C THR A 115 6.80 -4.16 0.82
N VAL A 116 7.95 -4.54 0.24
CA VAL A 116 8.09 -4.67 -1.23
C VAL A 116 7.04 -5.63 -1.81
N GLN A 117 6.84 -6.78 -1.14
CA GLN A 117 5.84 -7.77 -1.53
C GLN A 117 4.43 -7.19 -1.54
N SER A 118 4.01 -6.60 -0.42
CA SER A 118 2.66 -6.04 -0.29
C SER A 118 2.42 -4.86 -1.23
N TYR A 119 3.43 -4.04 -1.50
CA TYR A 119 3.38 -2.96 -2.47
C TYR A 119 3.17 -3.47 -3.90
N TRP A 120 3.93 -4.50 -4.31
CA TRP A 120 3.75 -5.13 -5.62
C TRP A 120 2.38 -5.79 -5.75
N GLU A 121 1.95 -6.56 -4.74
CA GLU A 121 0.64 -7.21 -4.70
C GLU A 121 -0.48 -6.18 -4.82
N ALA A 122 -0.43 -5.09 -4.06
CA ALA A 122 -1.46 -4.04 -4.10
C ALA A 122 -1.59 -3.41 -5.49
N ASN A 123 -0.49 -3.31 -6.24
CA ASN A 123 -0.53 -2.87 -7.63
C ASN A 123 -1.11 -3.97 -8.54
N MET A 124 -0.61 -5.20 -8.44
CA MET A 124 -1.08 -6.31 -9.27
C MET A 124 -2.55 -6.68 -9.04
N ASP A 125 -3.09 -6.46 -7.84
CA ASP A 125 -4.50 -6.63 -7.50
C ASP A 125 -5.42 -5.83 -8.45
N LEU A 126 -4.94 -4.71 -9.02
CA LEU A 126 -5.67 -3.90 -9.99
C LEU A 126 -5.90 -4.60 -11.33
N LEU A 127 -5.08 -5.60 -11.65
CA LEU A 127 -5.17 -6.38 -12.90
C LEU A 127 -6.16 -7.55 -12.79
N ALA A 128 -6.68 -7.83 -11.58
CA ALA A 128 -7.67 -8.88 -11.40
C ALA A 128 -8.94 -8.59 -12.21
N THR A 129 -9.64 -9.64 -12.67
CA THR A 129 -10.88 -9.48 -13.44
C THR A 129 -11.97 -8.70 -12.68
N LYS A 130 -11.96 -8.80 -11.35
CA LYS A 130 -12.78 -8.01 -10.44
C LYS A 130 -11.87 -7.50 -9.32
N PRO A 131 -11.22 -6.34 -9.50
CA PRO A 131 -10.29 -5.83 -8.51
C PRO A 131 -11.05 -5.41 -7.25
N SER A 132 -10.50 -5.74 -6.08
CA SER A 132 -11.08 -5.33 -4.80
C SER A 132 -11.04 -3.80 -4.61
N LEU A 133 -10.06 -3.14 -5.24
CA LEU A 133 -9.99 -1.68 -5.40
C LEU A 133 -10.36 -1.30 -6.83
N ASN A 134 -11.54 -0.69 -7.02
CA ASN A 134 -12.00 -0.29 -8.34
C ASN A 134 -11.68 1.19 -8.63
N LEU A 135 -10.64 1.43 -9.43
CA LEU A 135 -10.25 2.79 -9.84
C LEU A 135 -11.27 3.46 -10.78
N HIS A 136 -12.22 2.70 -11.35
CA HIS A 136 -13.27 3.22 -12.21
C HIS A 136 -14.55 3.61 -11.46
N GLU A 137 -14.52 3.58 -10.11
CA GLU A 137 -15.68 3.97 -9.31
C GLU A 137 -15.87 5.50 -9.28
N TYR A 138 -16.81 5.98 -10.09
CA TYR A 138 -17.07 7.42 -10.23
C TYR A 138 -17.65 8.11 -9.00
N ASN A 139 -18.28 7.36 -8.10
CA ASN A 139 -18.88 7.87 -6.87
C ASN A 139 -17.86 8.01 -5.74
N TRP A 140 -16.72 7.33 -5.84
CA TRP A 140 -15.65 7.33 -4.84
C TRP A 140 -14.28 7.48 -5.51
N ARG A 141 -14.03 8.67 -6.05
CA ARG A 141 -12.83 8.93 -6.88
C ARG A 141 -11.59 9.17 -6.01
N ILE A 142 -10.49 8.55 -6.41
CA ILE A 142 -9.16 8.87 -5.90
C ILE A 142 -8.59 9.99 -6.79
N TYR A 143 -8.37 11.16 -6.21
CA TYR A 143 -7.78 12.29 -6.92
C TYR A 143 -6.26 12.26 -6.78
N SER A 144 -5.57 12.58 -7.87
CA SER A 144 -4.12 12.78 -7.92
C SER A 144 -3.80 13.90 -8.91
N VAL A 145 -2.56 14.39 -8.89
CA VAL A 145 -2.08 15.31 -9.92
C VAL A 145 -2.07 14.57 -11.25
N ASN A 146 -2.78 15.10 -12.24
CA ASN A 146 -2.75 14.58 -13.60
C ASN A 146 -1.49 15.12 -14.30
N ALA A 147 -0.65 14.24 -14.83
CA ALA A 147 0.58 14.62 -15.52
C ALA A 147 0.30 15.31 -16.87
N CYS A 148 -0.93 15.19 -17.40
CA CYS A 148 -1.39 15.82 -18.64
C CYS A 148 -0.45 15.53 -19.83
N GLN A 149 -0.06 14.27 -19.97
CA GLN A 149 0.87 13.81 -21.00
C GLN A 149 0.17 13.53 -22.32
N SER A 150 0.96 13.40 -23.39
CA SER A 150 0.47 12.91 -24.67
C SER A 150 -0.17 11.51 -24.52
N PRO A 151 -1.14 11.13 -25.37
CA PRO A 151 -1.64 9.76 -25.40
C PRO A 151 -0.51 8.75 -25.59
N GLN A 152 -0.69 7.55 -25.04
CA GLN A 152 0.27 6.46 -25.24
C GLN A 152 0.34 6.03 -26.72
N PHE A 153 1.52 5.64 -27.16
CA PHE A 153 1.76 5.05 -28.47
C PHE A 153 2.05 3.56 -28.33
N ILE A 154 1.32 2.73 -29.09
CA ILE A 154 1.49 1.28 -29.14
C ILE A 154 1.87 0.91 -30.57
N SER A 155 3.06 0.32 -30.72
CA SER A 155 3.59 -0.16 -32.00
C SER A 155 2.76 -1.33 -32.57
N PRO A 156 2.70 -1.51 -33.90
CA PRO A 156 2.09 -2.71 -34.52
C PRO A 156 2.70 -4.04 -34.09
N HIS A 157 3.92 -4.02 -33.53
CA HIS A 157 4.63 -5.20 -33.04
C HIS A 157 4.51 -5.39 -31.53
N ALA A 158 3.89 -4.44 -30.81
CA ALA A 158 3.70 -4.55 -29.37
C ALA A 158 2.53 -5.49 -29.05
N ILE A 159 2.70 -6.31 -28.02
CA ILE A 159 1.69 -7.23 -27.50
C ILE A 159 1.44 -6.87 -26.04
N ILE A 160 0.20 -6.59 -25.68
CA ILE A 160 -0.17 -6.18 -24.32
C ILE A 160 -1.29 -7.11 -23.83
N THR A 161 -1.05 -7.79 -22.72
CA THR A 161 -1.99 -8.75 -22.12
C THR A 161 -2.18 -8.42 -20.63
N ASP A 162 -3.43 -8.29 -20.19
CA ASP A 162 -3.82 -8.03 -18.79
C ASP A 162 -2.95 -6.97 -18.08
N SER A 163 -2.77 -5.81 -18.71
CA SER A 163 -1.84 -4.79 -18.24
C SER A 163 -2.48 -3.40 -18.25
N LEU A 164 -2.05 -2.54 -17.33
CA LEU A 164 -2.44 -1.13 -17.29
C LEU A 164 -1.30 -0.26 -17.81
N ILE A 165 -1.58 0.56 -18.82
CA ILE A 165 -0.62 1.47 -19.43
C ILE A 165 -1.14 2.89 -19.26
N ASN A 166 -0.28 3.77 -18.75
CA ASN A 166 -0.63 5.17 -18.52
C ASN A 166 -0.17 6.08 -19.68
N GLU A 167 -0.55 7.35 -19.63
CA GLU A 167 -0.24 8.35 -20.64
C GLU A 167 1.26 8.59 -20.85
N GLY A 168 1.64 9.05 -22.04
CA GLY A 168 3.02 9.33 -22.44
C GLY A 168 3.88 8.10 -22.70
N CYS A 169 3.33 6.88 -22.58
CA CYS A 169 4.08 5.66 -22.83
C CYS A 169 4.36 5.42 -24.33
N LEU A 170 5.54 4.89 -24.64
CA LEU A 170 5.94 4.46 -26.00
C LEU A 170 6.28 2.97 -25.97
N ILE A 171 5.40 2.13 -26.49
CA ILE A 171 5.49 0.67 -26.34
C ILE A 171 5.84 0.01 -27.68
N TYR A 172 7.01 -0.61 -27.76
CA TYR A 172 7.46 -1.40 -28.90
C TYR A 172 7.65 -2.89 -28.59
N GLY A 173 7.59 -3.29 -27.32
CA GLY A 173 7.80 -4.67 -26.84
C GLY A 173 6.52 -5.37 -26.37
N THR A 174 6.71 -6.50 -25.69
CA THR A 174 5.66 -7.33 -25.09
C THR A 174 5.49 -7.01 -23.61
N ILE A 175 4.25 -6.80 -23.17
CA ILE A 175 3.88 -6.50 -21.79
C ILE A 175 2.80 -7.48 -21.35
N THR A 176 3.04 -8.19 -20.25
CA THR A 176 2.11 -9.17 -19.70
C THR A 176 1.94 -8.94 -18.20
N GLN A 177 0.69 -8.89 -17.72
CA GLN A 177 0.37 -8.80 -16.29
C GLN A 177 1.18 -7.71 -15.57
N SER A 178 1.29 -6.52 -16.16
CA SER A 178 2.18 -5.47 -15.66
C SER A 178 1.50 -4.10 -15.64
N ILE A 179 2.06 -3.19 -14.84
CA ILE A 179 1.56 -1.81 -14.70
C ILE A 179 2.67 -0.85 -15.07
N LEU A 180 2.43 -0.02 -16.08
CA LEU A 180 3.34 1.03 -16.53
C LEU A 180 2.73 2.39 -16.19
N PHE A 181 3.45 3.16 -15.37
CA PHE A 181 3.13 4.54 -15.07
C PHE A 181 3.47 5.47 -16.25
N HIS A 182 3.27 6.77 -16.08
CA HIS A 182 3.36 7.71 -17.20
C HIS A 182 4.79 7.90 -17.72
N GLN A 183 4.89 8.23 -19.02
CA GLN A 183 6.16 8.45 -19.73
C GLN A 183 7.15 7.27 -19.70
N VAL A 184 6.66 6.03 -19.73
CA VAL A 184 7.53 4.84 -19.82
C VAL A 184 7.81 4.49 -21.29
N GLY A 185 9.09 4.29 -21.63
CA GLY A 185 9.51 3.81 -22.94
C GLY A 185 9.93 2.34 -22.90
N VAL A 186 9.42 1.52 -23.82
CA VAL A 186 9.78 0.09 -23.93
C VAL A 186 10.29 -0.21 -25.33
N GLY A 187 11.57 -0.58 -25.44
CA GLY A 187 12.22 -0.91 -26.71
C GLY A 187 11.69 -2.18 -27.39
N CYS A 188 12.02 -2.32 -28.68
CA CYS A 188 11.67 -3.50 -29.48
C CYS A 188 12.26 -4.78 -28.89
N HIS A 189 11.53 -5.90 -29.05
CA HIS A 189 11.93 -7.23 -28.61
C HIS A 189 12.16 -7.36 -27.09
N SER A 190 11.69 -6.39 -26.31
CA SER A 190 11.72 -6.45 -24.85
C SER A 190 10.44 -7.10 -24.32
N GLU A 191 10.57 -7.86 -23.24
CA GLU A 191 9.50 -8.60 -22.57
C GLU A 191 9.41 -8.16 -21.11
N ILE A 192 8.25 -7.67 -20.70
CA ILE A 192 7.97 -7.24 -19.33
C ILE A 192 6.83 -8.09 -18.78
N GLU A 193 7.10 -8.83 -17.72
CA GLU A 193 6.14 -9.74 -17.10
C GLU A 193 6.00 -9.45 -15.60
N GLN A 194 4.76 -9.40 -15.11
CA GLN A 194 4.49 -9.34 -13.65
C GLN A 194 5.21 -8.19 -12.94
N SER A 195 5.30 -7.02 -13.57
CA SER A 195 6.18 -5.93 -13.11
C SER A 195 5.47 -4.60 -12.94
N VAL A 196 5.97 -3.77 -12.03
CA VAL A 196 5.52 -2.39 -11.79
C VAL A 196 6.61 -1.43 -12.25
N ILE A 197 6.32 -0.63 -13.28
CA ILE A 197 7.28 0.28 -13.89
C ILE A 197 6.89 1.72 -13.57
N MET A 198 7.66 2.37 -12.68
CA MET A 198 7.40 3.72 -12.20
C MET A 198 7.62 4.78 -13.30
N PRO A 199 7.20 6.03 -13.08
CA PRO A 199 7.27 7.06 -14.12
C PRO A 199 8.65 7.27 -14.75
N HIS A 200 8.67 7.77 -15.98
CA HIS A 200 9.88 8.20 -16.69
C HIS A 200 10.95 7.11 -16.92
N VAL A 201 10.61 5.84 -16.72
CA VAL A 201 11.52 4.72 -16.94
C VAL A 201 11.74 4.48 -18.43
N LYS A 202 13.00 4.23 -18.82
CA LYS A 202 13.38 3.89 -20.19
C LYS A 202 13.93 2.48 -20.23
N ILE A 203 13.29 1.60 -20.96
CA ILE A 203 13.69 0.21 -21.16
C ILE A 203 14.24 0.07 -22.57
N GLY A 204 15.49 -0.37 -22.66
CA GLY A 204 16.19 -0.62 -23.92
C GLY A 204 15.59 -1.75 -24.76
N HIS A 205 16.29 -2.13 -25.81
CA HIS A 205 15.94 -3.21 -26.73
C HIS A 205 16.37 -4.57 -26.18
N HIS A 206 15.65 -5.64 -26.53
CA HIS A 206 15.97 -7.01 -26.10
C HIS A 206 16.08 -7.20 -24.58
N VAL A 207 15.32 -6.41 -23.81
CA VAL A 207 15.33 -6.47 -22.35
C VAL A 207 14.28 -7.46 -21.85
N LYS A 208 14.61 -8.28 -20.85
CA LYS A 208 13.65 -9.17 -20.18
C LYS A 208 13.54 -8.80 -18.71
N LEU A 209 12.34 -8.45 -18.27
CA LEU A 209 12.03 -8.12 -16.88
C LEU A 209 10.91 -9.03 -16.39
N LYS A 210 11.13 -9.72 -15.27
CA LYS A 210 10.11 -10.54 -14.62
C LYS A 210 10.08 -10.30 -13.11
N LYS A 211 8.89 -10.00 -12.58
CA LYS A 211 8.66 -9.75 -11.14
C LYS A 211 9.58 -8.66 -10.57
N VAL A 212 9.57 -7.50 -11.22
CA VAL A 212 10.38 -6.35 -10.77
C VAL A 212 9.55 -5.10 -10.51
N ILE A 213 10.05 -4.26 -9.62
CA ILE A 213 9.63 -2.87 -9.45
C ILE A 213 10.78 -1.99 -9.93
N VAL A 214 10.56 -1.19 -10.97
CA VAL A 214 11.57 -0.26 -11.48
C VAL A 214 11.25 1.14 -11.01
N ALA A 215 12.16 1.76 -10.25
CA ALA A 215 11.99 3.10 -9.69
C ALA A 215 12.02 4.20 -10.75
N GLU A 216 11.49 5.37 -10.37
CA GLU A 216 11.30 6.50 -11.27
C GLU A 216 12.59 6.97 -11.97
N GLY A 217 12.50 7.17 -13.28
CA GLY A 217 13.58 7.74 -14.10
C GLY A 217 14.79 6.81 -14.29
N VAL A 218 14.67 5.53 -13.94
CA VAL A 218 15.72 4.53 -14.21
C VAL A 218 15.77 4.23 -15.71
N THR A 219 16.99 4.02 -16.22
CA THR A 219 17.21 3.55 -17.60
C THR A 219 17.80 2.15 -17.56
N ILE A 220 17.10 1.19 -18.15
CA ILE A 220 17.54 -0.19 -18.31
C ILE A 220 18.22 -0.32 -19.68
N PRO A 221 19.51 -0.71 -19.75
CA PRO A 221 20.24 -0.80 -21.00
C PRO A 221 19.77 -1.98 -21.86
N ASP A 222 20.10 -1.93 -23.15
CA ASP A 222 19.79 -2.99 -24.10
C ASP A 222 20.37 -4.35 -23.65
N TYR A 223 19.70 -5.43 -24.03
CA TYR A 223 20.10 -6.82 -23.73
C TYR A 223 20.17 -7.18 -22.24
N THR A 224 19.52 -6.39 -21.38
CA THR A 224 19.44 -6.67 -19.95
C THR A 224 18.41 -7.76 -19.64
N GLU A 225 18.78 -8.76 -18.84
CA GLU A 225 17.84 -9.76 -18.31
C GLU A 225 17.85 -9.71 -16.78
N ILE A 226 16.69 -9.41 -16.20
CA ILE A 226 16.49 -9.35 -14.74
C ILE A 226 15.24 -10.18 -14.41
N SER A 227 15.48 -11.26 -13.68
CA SER A 227 14.45 -12.15 -13.15
C SER A 227 14.94 -12.74 -11.84
N SER A 228 14.03 -12.90 -10.87
CA SER A 228 14.35 -13.59 -9.63
C SER A 228 14.21 -15.11 -9.78
N PRO A 229 15.24 -15.90 -9.40
CA PRO A 229 15.15 -17.36 -9.36
C PRO A 229 14.36 -17.88 -8.15
N THR A 230 14.18 -17.07 -7.10
CA THR A 230 13.52 -17.44 -5.82
C THR A 230 12.08 -16.96 -5.72
N ASP A 231 11.50 -16.47 -6.81
CA ASP A 231 10.17 -15.84 -6.85
C ASP A 231 10.04 -14.51 -6.07
N GLU A 232 11.14 -14.03 -5.48
CA GLU A 232 11.21 -12.72 -4.82
C GLU A 232 11.06 -11.56 -5.81
N ILE A 233 10.46 -10.45 -5.36
CA ILE A 233 10.34 -9.24 -6.16
C ILE A 233 11.61 -8.40 -6.06
N LEU A 234 12.19 -8.05 -7.20
CA LEU A 234 13.39 -7.23 -7.27
C LEU A 234 13.05 -5.75 -7.41
N VAL A 235 13.72 -4.89 -6.65
CA VAL A 235 13.59 -3.43 -6.77
C VAL A 235 14.82 -2.88 -7.47
N ILE A 236 14.62 -2.17 -8.57
CA ILE A 236 15.68 -1.53 -9.36
C ILE A 236 15.60 -0.03 -9.17
N ASP A 237 16.64 0.56 -8.59
CA ASP A 237 16.77 2.00 -8.42
C ASP A 237 17.95 2.58 -9.22
N LYS A 238 18.18 3.90 -9.12
CA LYS A 238 19.30 4.57 -9.80
C LYS A 238 20.68 4.13 -9.30
N GLY A 239 20.77 3.55 -8.10
CA GLY A 239 22.00 3.04 -7.51
C GLY A 239 22.30 1.59 -7.87
N THR A 240 21.31 0.88 -8.40
CA THR A 240 21.41 -0.53 -8.77
C THR A 240 22.34 -0.68 -9.98
N LYS A 241 23.45 -1.41 -9.80
CA LYS A 241 24.36 -1.72 -10.90
C LYS A 241 23.71 -2.78 -11.80
N ILE A 242 23.25 -2.35 -12.96
CA ILE A 242 22.70 -3.24 -13.97
C ILE A 242 23.86 -3.76 -14.81
N GLU A 243 24.40 -4.92 -14.44
CA GLU A 243 25.28 -5.69 -15.31
C GLU A 243 24.42 -6.53 -16.26
N ASN A 244 24.91 -6.81 -17.48
CA ASN A 244 24.13 -7.44 -18.56
C ASN A 244 23.53 -8.83 -18.22
N HIS A 245 23.88 -9.38 -17.04
CA HIS A 245 23.22 -10.51 -16.39
C HIS A 245 23.19 -10.30 -14.87
N ALA A 246 22.35 -9.39 -14.38
CA ALA A 246 22.25 -9.10 -12.96
C ALA A 246 21.15 -9.96 -12.32
N THR A 247 21.51 -11.17 -11.86
CA THR A 247 20.79 -11.82 -10.77
C THR A 247 21.17 -11.06 -9.49
N THR A 248 20.35 -10.08 -9.10
CA THR A 248 20.59 -9.36 -7.85
C THR A 248 20.29 -10.30 -6.69
N ASN A 249 21.33 -10.93 -6.13
CA ASN A 249 21.22 -11.58 -4.83
C ASN A 249 21.01 -10.48 -3.78
N SER A 250 19.84 -10.51 -3.15
CA SER A 250 19.48 -9.71 -1.98
C SER A 250 20.53 -9.89 -0.87
N ARG A 251 20.99 -8.78 -0.30
CA ARG A 251 21.68 -8.72 1.00
C ARG A 251 20.79 -7.96 1.96
#